data_AF-A0AAN9D0Q5-F1
#
_entry.id   AF-A0AAN9D0Q5-F1
#
_cell.length_a   1.000
_cell.length_b   1.000
_cell.length_c   1.000
_cell.angle_alpha   90.00
_cell.angle_beta   90.00
_cell.angle_gamma   90.00
#
_symmetry.space_group_name_H-M   'P 1'
#
loop_
_entity.id
_entity.type
_entity.pdbx_description
1 polymer ?
#
loop_
_entity_poly.entity_id
_entity_poly.type
_entity_poly.pdbx_seq_one_letter_code
_entity_poly.pdbx_strand_id
1 'polypeptide(L)'
;MSDGSLDSAVMEEEMVYVRSASEGKVKVDFVGVKAVSKPDRQPLAEAVCSIMESGVSTDWKNKLVAITTDEASVMTRVNNGVVTKLRADRPNVLGIHCMAHKLELAFSDGIRKNVMARKFEDLLSGFYTLYHKSGVNRASLKQHFRELHMKALMPTRVGGTRWLPHLFKALDHFLRGYAGVVRHLKEKSQEATNINAVLRAKVKGFLNIGKDGGVLRFWCLLHDTIYQLSNLSKSLQRSVSTLAEAQSCLTSTQAVIEKYKSKPGPKGLAVLDTDTYEGVLLKPTDADQHDKAKNELINSLCRCITARFSDVNSGVLQAMRLTSFQCWQKADTSSDFGDEEEPLRRPCLL
;
A
#
# COMPACT_ATOMS: atom_id res chain seq x y z
N MET A 1 12.12 -11.01 -9.63
CA MET A 1 11.37 -9.84 -9.14
C MET A 1 12.30 -8.63 -9.16
N SER A 2 11.79 -7.47 -9.52
CA SER A 2 12.50 -6.20 -9.65
C SER A 2 11.79 -5.15 -8.79
N ASP A 3 12.54 -4.38 -7.99
CA ASP A 3 12.00 -3.33 -7.11
C ASP A 3 12.89 -2.08 -7.16
N GLY A 4 12.29 -0.95 -7.52
CA GLY A 4 12.95 0.35 -7.60
C GLY A 4 12.96 1.07 -6.25
N SER A 5 14.06 1.75 -5.93
CA SER A 5 14.19 2.56 -4.72
C SER A 5 15.01 3.82 -4.93
N LEU A 6 14.93 4.72 -3.95
CA LEU A 6 15.79 5.90 -3.86
C LEU A 6 16.68 5.74 -2.63
N ASP A 7 17.99 5.87 -2.82
CA ASP A 7 18.95 5.86 -1.71
C ASP A 7 18.95 7.19 -0.92
N SER A 8 19.81 7.29 0.10
CA SER A 8 19.93 8.52 0.90
C SER A 8 20.48 9.72 0.13
N ALA A 9 21.16 9.49 -0.99
CA ALA A 9 21.66 10.52 -1.91
C ALA A 9 20.63 10.86 -3.01
N VAL A 10 19.44 10.26 -2.97
CA VAL A 10 18.36 10.43 -3.96
C VAL A 10 18.76 9.88 -5.34
N MET A 11 19.59 8.84 -5.34
CA MET A 11 19.92 8.06 -6.54
C MET A 11 18.92 6.92 -6.70
N GLU A 12 18.46 6.72 -7.93
CA GLU A 12 17.59 5.59 -8.28
C GLU A 12 18.41 4.30 -8.26
N GLU A 13 17.89 3.29 -7.58
CA GLU A 13 18.51 1.99 -7.39
C GLU A 13 17.52 0.91 -7.83
N GLU A 14 17.99 -0.07 -8.59
CA GLU A 14 17.19 -1.23 -8.96
C GLU A 14 17.69 -2.46 -8.20
N MET A 15 16.80 -3.09 -7.43
CA MET A 15 17.07 -4.31 -6.68
C MET A 15 16.46 -5.51 -7.40
N VAL A 16 17.22 -6.59 -7.50
CA VAL A 16 16.76 -7.84 -8.11
C VAL A 16 16.76 -8.96 -7.09
N TYR A 17 15.63 -9.66 -7.04
CA TYR A 17 15.43 -10.88 -6.27
C TYR A 17 15.04 -12.01 -7.20
N VAL A 18 15.55 -13.20 -6.93
CA VAL A 18 15.18 -14.43 -7.64
C VAL A 18 14.31 -15.27 -6.74
N ARG A 19 13.12 -15.63 -7.21
CA ARG A 19 12.32 -16.68 -6.58
C ARG A 19 12.60 -17.97 -7.34
N SER A 20 12.80 -19.06 -6.64
CA SER A 20 12.97 -20.39 -7.25
C SER A 20 12.21 -21.43 -6.46
N ALA A 21 11.87 -22.52 -7.12
CA ALA A 21 11.24 -23.67 -6.48
C ALA A 21 12.05 -24.93 -6.81
N SER A 22 12.37 -25.71 -5.77
CA SER A 22 13.00 -27.03 -5.90
C SER A 22 12.36 -27.96 -4.88
N GLU A 23 11.88 -29.12 -5.32
CA GLU A 23 11.25 -30.12 -4.44
C GLU A 23 10.13 -29.54 -3.56
N GLY A 24 9.27 -28.69 -4.14
CA GLY A 24 8.18 -28.02 -3.43
C GLY A 24 8.62 -26.90 -2.48
N LYS A 25 9.93 -26.66 -2.30
CA LYS A 25 10.45 -25.59 -1.45
C LYS A 25 10.68 -24.32 -2.28
N VAL A 26 9.98 -23.26 -1.89
CA VAL A 26 10.18 -21.93 -2.46
C VAL A 26 11.31 -21.21 -1.72
N LYS A 27 12.27 -20.70 -2.48
CA LYS A 27 13.35 -19.85 -1.97
C LYS A 27 13.31 -18.50 -2.67
N VAL A 28 13.62 -17.44 -1.93
CA VAL A 28 13.81 -16.10 -2.47
C VAL A 28 15.21 -15.64 -2.10
N ASP A 29 16.03 -15.38 -3.12
CA ASP A 29 17.41 -14.92 -2.99
C ASP A 29 17.52 -13.47 -3.46
N PHE A 30 18.16 -12.63 -2.65
CA PHE A 30 18.60 -11.31 -3.10
C PHE A 30 19.83 -11.50 -4.00
N VAL A 31 19.77 -10.99 -5.24
CA VAL A 31 20.84 -11.18 -6.23
C VAL A 31 21.78 -9.98 -6.22
N GLY A 32 21.22 -8.78 -6.18
CA GLY A 32 22.02 -7.58 -6.20
C GLY A 32 21.18 -6.30 -6.34
N VAL A 33 21.90 -5.19 -6.24
CA VAL A 33 21.37 -3.84 -6.41
C VAL A 33 22.29 -3.09 -7.35
N LYS A 34 21.73 -2.22 -8.19
CA LYS A 34 22.51 -1.38 -9.09
C LYS A 34 21.90 0.01 -9.19
N ALA A 35 22.74 1.02 -8.99
CA ALA A 35 22.41 2.40 -9.29
C ALA A 35 22.03 2.56 -10.77
N VAL A 36 20.95 3.27 -11.04
CA VAL A 36 20.47 3.56 -12.39
C VAL A 36 20.51 5.07 -12.60
N SER A 37 21.31 5.51 -13.58
CA SER A 37 21.55 6.94 -13.83
C SER A 37 20.29 7.72 -14.22
N LYS A 38 19.32 7.03 -14.83
CA LYS A 38 17.96 7.50 -15.10
C LYS A 38 17.01 6.30 -15.01
N PRO A 39 15.83 6.43 -14.40
CA PRO A 39 14.82 5.37 -14.37
C PRO A 39 14.08 5.27 -15.72
N ASP A 40 14.86 5.26 -16.81
CA ASP A 40 14.41 5.04 -18.18
C ASP A 40 14.46 3.54 -18.52
N ARG A 41 13.75 3.16 -19.58
CA ARG A 41 13.45 1.75 -19.90
C ARG A 41 14.68 0.89 -20.13
N GLN A 42 15.61 1.45 -20.91
CA GLN A 42 16.80 0.75 -21.34
C GLN A 42 17.81 0.58 -20.19
N PRO A 43 18.16 1.64 -19.43
CA PRO A 43 19.00 1.51 -18.23
C PRO A 43 18.48 0.49 -17.21
N LEU A 44 17.17 0.45 -16.96
CA LEU A 44 16.56 -0.51 -16.04
C LEU A 44 16.66 -1.95 -16.55
N ALA A 45 16.34 -2.19 -17.82
CA ALA A 45 16.49 -3.52 -18.41
C ALA A 45 17.96 -4.01 -18.37
N GLU A 46 18.90 -3.12 -18.68
CA GLU A 46 20.34 -3.40 -18.63
C GLU A 46 20.82 -3.65 -17.20
N ALA A 47 20.30 -2.91 -16.23
CA ALA A 47 20.60 -3.12 -14.82
C ALA A 47 20.14 -4.52 -14.37
N VAL A 48 18.89 -4.90 -14.66
CA VAL A 48 18.35 -6.22 -14.34
C VAL A 48 19.15 -7.33 -15.00
N CYS A 49 19.42 -7.23 -16.31
CA CYS A 49 20.21 -8.25 -17.02
C CYS A 49 21.62 -8.37 -16.43
N SER A 50 22.29 -7.25 -16.16
CA SER A 50 23.64 -7.22 -15.60
C SER A 50 23.70 -7.83 -14.19
N ILE A 51 22.71 -7.55 -13.33
CA ILE A 51 22.61 -8.17 -12.00
C ILE A 51 22.40 -9.68 -12.14
N MET A 52 21.52 -10.13 -13.05
CA MET A 52 21.25 -11.55 -13.25
C MET A 52 22.44 -12.32 -13.84
N GLU A 53 23.14 -11.74 -14.81
CA GLU A 53 24.32 -12.34 -15.45
C GLU A 53 25.47 -12.52 -14.46
N SER A 54 25.70 -11.53 -13.59
CA SER A 54 26.77 -11.56 -12.60
C SER A 54 26.42 -12.35 -11.33
N GLY A 55 25.17 -12.28 -10.86
CA GLY A 55 24.74 -12.86 -9.58
C GLY A 55 24.06 -14.22 -9.70
N VAL A 56 23.65 -14.66 -10.89
CA VAL A 56 22.95 -15.94 -11.09
C VAL A 56 23.69 -16.81 -12.11
N SER A 57 23.72 -16.40 -13.37
CA SER A 57 24.34 -17.14 -14.48
C SER A 57 24.18 -16.36 -15.77
N THR A 58 25.09 -16.51 -16.74
CA THR A 58 24.89 -15.99 -18.10
C THR A 58 23.73 -16.66 -18.86
N ASP A 59 23.32 -17.87 -18.44
CA ASP A 59 22.23 -18.66 -19.05
C ASP A 59 20.86 -18.44 -18.37
N TRP A 60 20.76 -17.47 -17.44
CA TRP A 60 19.57 -17.29 -16.61
C TRP A 60 18.25 -17.13 -17.40
N LYS A 61 18.31 -16.50 -18.58
CA LYS A 61 17.14 -16.25 -19.44
C LYS A 61 16.45 -17.55 -19.86
N ASN A 62 17.21 -18.63 -20.09
CA ASN A 62 16.67 -19.94 -20.46
C ASN A 62 15.91 -20.64 -19.32
N LYS A 63 16.06 -20.14 -18.09
CA LYS A 63 15.37 -20.66 -16.90
C LYS A 63 14.27 -19.72 -16.38
N LEU A 64 14.11 -18.55 -16.98
CA LEU A 64 13.17 -17.52 -16.54
C LEU A 64 11.73 -17.90 -16.87
N VAL A 65 10.87 -18.06 -15.87
CA VAL A 65 9.44 -18.33 -16.08
C VAL A 65 8.63 -17.04 -16.04
N ALA A 66 8.90 -16.18 -15.07
CA ALA A 66 8.19 -14.92 -14.90
C ALA A 66 9.13 -13.79 -14.46
N ILE A 67 8.67 -12.56 -14.67
CA ILE A 67 9.26 -11.37 -14.06
C ILE A 67 8.14 -10.58 -13.38
N THR A 68 8.39 -10.16 -12.14
CA THR A 68 7.48 -9.28 -11.39
C THR A 68 8.11 -7.91 -11.20
N THR A 69 7.40 -6.84 -11.55
CA THR A 69 7.84 -5.44 -11.41
C THR A 69 6.70 -4.57 -10.87
N ASP A 70 7.00 -3.38 -10.39
CA ASP A 70 5.99 -2.33 -10.17
C ASP A 70 5.53 -1.72 -11.53
N GLU A 71 4.41 -0.99 -11.52
CA GLU A 71 3.86 -0.31 -12.72
C GLU A 71 4.56 1.03 -12.98
N ALA A 72 5.88 1.09 -12.97
CA ALA A 72 6.52 2.12 -13.78
C ALA A 72 6.13 1.81 -15.24
N SER A 73 5.51 2.76 -15.95
CA SER A 73 5.19 2.65 -17.40
C SER A 73 6.40 2.28 -18.28
N VAL A 74 7.57 2.31 -17.67
CA VAL A 74 8.89 1.95 -18.12
C VAL A 74 9.12 0.42 -18.13
N MET A 75 8.51 -0.33 -17.21
CA MET A 75 8.73 -1.77 -17.01
C MET A 75 7.73 -2.67 -17.74
N THR A 76 6.46 -2.24 -17.86
CA THR A 76 5.35 -3.12 -18.30
C THR A 76 4.71 -2.76 -19.66
N ARG A 77 5.14 -1.68 -20.33
CA ARG A 77 4.53 -1.24 -21.59
C ARG A 77 4.66 -2.29 -22.69
N VAL A 78 3.52 -2.59 -23.32
CA VAL A 78 3.34 -3.61 -24.39
C VAL A 78 4.44 -3.56 -25.46
N ASN A 79 4.82 -2.37 -25.91
CA ASN A 79 5.70 -2.23 -27.06
C ASN A 79 7.19 -2.04 -26.73
N ASN A 80 7.57 -1.77 -25.47
CA ASN A 80 8.95 -1.33 -25.13
C ASN A 80 9.35 -1.52 -23.65
N GLY A 81 8.63 -2.32 -22.85
CA GLY A 81 8.96 -2.57 -21.45
C GLY A 81 10.06 -3.62 -21.25
N VAL A 82 10.61 -3.72 -20.04
CA VAL A 82 11.57 -4.77 -19.65
C VAL A 82 11.00 -6.16 -19.96
N VAL A 83 9.71 -6.38 -19.68
CA VAL A 83 9.03 -7.64 -20.02
C VAL A 83 9.07 -7.90 -21.53
N THR A 84 8.80 -6.89 -22.37
CA THR A 84 8.85 -7.02 -23.84
C THR A 84 10.25 -7.39 -24.33
N LYS A 85 11.29 -6.80 -23.74
CA LYS A 85 12.69 -7.13 -24.07
C LYS A 85 13.04 -8.56 -23.67
N LEU A 86 12.62 -9.01 -22.49
CA LEU A 86 12.82 -10.40 -22.07
C LEU A 86 12.03 -11.39 -22.93
N ARG A 87 10.87 -10.97 -23.45
CA ARG A 87 10.08 -11.78 -24.40
C ARG A 87 10.72 -11.91 -25.78
N ALA A 88 11.57 -10.96 -26.19
CA ALA A 88 12.34 -11.10 -27.42
C ALA A 88 13.34 -12.27 -27.33
N ASP A 89 13.93 -12.47 -26.15
CA ASP A 89 14.84 -13.61 -25.89
C ASP A 89 14.07 -14.90 -25.54
N ARG A 90 12.95 -14.78 -24.82
CA ARG A 90 12.13 -15.91 -24.37
C ARG A 90 10.62 -15.57 -24.45
N PRO A 91 9.93 -15.96 -25.55
CA PRO A 91 8.55 -15.53 -25.81
C PRO A 91 7.53 -15.84 -24.72
N ASN A 92 7.74 -16.93 -23.97
CA ASN A 92 6.77 -17.43 -22.99
C ASN A 92 6.92 -16.82 -21.58
N VAL A 93 7.79 -15.81 -21.39
CA VAL A 93 7.97 -15.16 -20.09
C VAL A 93 6.70 -14.43 -19.66
N LEU A 94 6.24 -14.74 -18.45
CA LEU A 94 5.10 -14.06 -17.82
C LEU A 94 5.54 -12.73 -17.23
N GLY A 95 4.88 -11.64 -17.63
CA GLY A 95 4.99 -10.35 -16.95
C GLY A 95 3.93 -10.26 -15.86
N ILE A 96 4.34 -10.21 -14.60
CA ILE A 96 3.45 -10.09 -13.46
C ILE A 96 3.61 -8.69 -12.88
N HIS A 97 2.50 -7.98 -12.71
CA HIS A 97 2.53 -6.71 -12.02
C HIS A 97 2.40 -6.94 -10.50
N CYS A 98 3.31 -6.35 -9.72
CA CYS A 98 3.35 -6.39 -8.26
C CYS A 98 1.96 -6.16 -7.65
N MET A 99 1.42 -7.19 -7.00
CA MET A 99 0.07 -7.16 -6.42
C MET A 99 -0.08 -6.13 -5.30
N ALA A 100 0.97 -5.93 -4.49
CA ALA A 100 0.97 -4.91 -3.45
C ALA A 100 0.87 -3.50 -4.06
N HIS A 101 1.61 -3.25 -5.14
CA HIS A 101 1.54 -1.97 -5.85
C HIS A 101 0.19 -1.78 -6.54
N LYS A 102 -0.36 -2.81 -7.19
CA LYS A 102 -1.73 -2.80 -7.75
C LYS A 102 -2.77 -2.41 -6.71
N LEU A 103 -2.63 -2.89 -5.47
CA LEU A 103 -3.51 -2.53 -4.38
C LEU A 103 -3.37 -1.05 -3.96
N GLU A 104 -2.14 -0.53 -3.88
CA GLU A 104 -1.91 0.89 -3.60
C GLU A 104 -2.51 1.79 -4.69
N LEU A 105 -2.34 1.42 -5.97
CA LEU A 105 -2.95 2.13 -7.10
C LEU A 105 -4.48 2.04 -7.08
N ALA A 106 -5.03 0.85 -6.79
CA ALA A 106 -6.48 0.66 -6.67
C ALA A 106 -7.07 1.55 -5.57
N PHE A 107 -6.39 1.66 -4.43
CA PHE A 107 -6.79 2.56 -3.36
C PHE A 107 -6.68 4.03 -3.78
N SER A 108 -5.59 4.42 -4.45
CA SER A 108 -5.39 5.79 -4.97
C SER A 108 -6.49 6.20 -5.93
N ASP A 109 -6.81 5.33 -6.89
CA ASP A 109 -7.89 5.53 -7.84
C ASP A 109 -9.25 5.57 -7.14
N GLY A 110 -9.46 4.70 -6.15
CA GLY A 110 -10.70 4.55 -5.41
C GLY A 110 -11.08 5.80 -4.63
N ILE A 111 -10.11 6.46 -4.00
CA ILE A 111 -10.38 7.65 -3.16
C ILE A 111 -10.29 8.98 -3.91
N ARG A 112 -9.72 9.00 -5.12
CA ARG A 112 -9.40 10.23 -5.88
C ARG A 112 -10.54 11.24 -5.97
N LYS A 113 -11.76 10.77 -6.20
CA LYS A 113 -12.96 11.62 -6.38
C LYS A 113 -13.73 11.88 -5.08
N ASN A 114 -13.40 11.17 -4.00
CA ASN A 114 -14.12 11.29 -2.75
C ASN A 114 -13.66 12.53 -1.98
N VAL A 115 -14.53 13.54 -1.87
CA VAL A 115 -14.22 14.84 -1.26
C VAL A 115 -13.79 14.71 0.21
N MET A 116 -14.40 13.80 0.97
CA MET A 116 -14.07 13.61 2.39
C MET A 116 -12.69 12.94 2.57
N ALA A 117 -12.31 12.05 1.65
CA ALA A 117 -10.96 11.47 1.59
C ALA A 117 -9.89 12.47 1.12
N ARG A 118 -10.25 13.43 0.26
CA ARG A 118 -9.32 14.52 -0.14
C ARG A 118 -9.09 15.53 0.99
N LYS A 119 -10.15 15.98 1.66
CA LYS A 119 -10.06 16.84 2.85
C LYS A 119 -9.14 16.25 3.92
N PHE A 120 -9.17 14.93 4.06
CA PHE A 120 -8.32 14.17 4.95
C PHE A 120 -6.84 14.24 4.61
N GLU A 121 -6.49 13.90 3.37
CA GLU A 121 -5.10 13.94 2.89
C GLU A 121 -4.49 15.33 3.05
N ASP A 122 -5.28 16.37 2.72
CA ASP A 122 -4.88 17.76 2.83
C ASP A 122 -4.67 18.16 4.30
N LEU A 123 -5.56 17.73 5.20
CA LEU A 123 -5.41 18.01 6.64
C LEU A 123 -4.15 17.34 7.21
N LEU A 124 -3.97 16.05 6.97
CA LEU A 124 -2.82 15.31 7.50
C LEU A 124 -1.49 15.82 6.94
N SER A 125 -1.45 16.16 5.65
CA SER A 125 -0.28 16.79 5.02
C SER A 125 -0.02 18.18 5.61
N GLY A 126 -1.09 18.91 5.90
CA GLY A 126 -1.07 20.18 6.62
C GLY A 126 -0.49 20.07 8.02
N PHE A 127 -0.91 19.06 8.79
CA PHE A 127 -0.36 18.75 10.11
C PHE A 127 1.11 18.36 10.04
N TYR A 128 1.46 17.44 9.15
CA TYR A 128 2.86 17.08 8.96
C TYR A 128 3.71 18.32 8.72
N THR A 129 3.29 19.21 7.81
CA THR A 129 4.00 20.47 7.54
C THR A 129 4.10 21.37 8.78
N LEU A 130 2.97 21.55 9.50
CA LEU A 130 2.88 22.43 10.68
C LEU A 130 3.86 22.02 11.80
N TYR A 131 4.04 20.71 12.01
CA TYR A 131 4.85 20.16 13.11
C TYR A 131 6.22 19.66 12.69
N HIS A 132 6.46 19.38 11.41
CA HIS A 132 7.76 18.97 10.90
C HIS A 132 8.65 20.18 10.61
N LYS A 133 8.09 21.26 10.05
CA LYS A 133 8.85 22.47 9.70
C LYS A 133 9.05 23.45 10.86
N SER A 134 8.47 23.19 12.04
CA SER A 134 8.58 24.07 13.21
C SER A 134 8.89 23.28 14.48
N GLY A 135 10.12 23.43 14.97
CA GLY A 135 10.54 22.85 16.26
C GLY A 135 9.70 23.36 17.43
N VAL A 136 9.29 24.64 17.40
CA VAL A 136 8.43 25.27 18.41
C VAL A 136 7.06 24.61 18.46
N ASN A 137 6.38 24.46 17.32
CA ASN A 137 5.07 23.78 17.27
C ASN A 137 5.19 22.32 17.71
N ARG A 138 6.28 21.65 17.33
CA ARG A 138 6.55 20.27 17.73
C ARG A 138 6.73 20.13 19.24
N ALA A 139 7.50 21.02 19.86
CA ALA A 139 7.73 21.03 21.29
C ALA A 139 6.43 21.35 22.07
N SER A 140 5.69 22.37 21.64
CA SER A 140 4.41 22.74 22.24
C SER A 140 3.37 21.61 22.15
N LEU A 141 3.24 20.94 21.00
CA LEU A 141 2.35 19.77 20.89
C LEU A 141 2.77 18.61 21.81
N LYS A 142 4.09 18.35 21.96
CA LYS A 142 4.57 17.35 22.92
C LYS A 142 4.20 17.72 24.35
N GLN A 143 4.29 19.00 24.71
CA GLN A 143 3.91 19.49 26.03
C GLN A 143 2.41 19.26 26.30
N HIS A 144 1.57 19.55 25.32
CA HIS A 144 0.13 19.27 25.39
C HIS A 144 -0.17 17.78 25.62
N PHE A 145 0.54 16.88 24.95
CA PHE A 145 0.40 15.44 25.19
C PHE A 145 0.79 15.06 26.62
N ARG A 146 1.88 15.64 27.17
CA ARG A 146 2.31 15.39 28.55
C ARG A 146 1.28 15.85 29.57
N GLU A 147 0.71 17.03 29.37
CA GLU A 147 -0.33 17.61 30.23
C GLU A 147 -1.65 16.82 30.21
N LEU A 148 -1.90 16.08 29.14
CA LEU A 148 -3.03 15.15 29.03
C LEU A 148 -2.66 13.73 29.48
N HIS A 149 -1.44 13.50 29.99
CA HIS A 149 -0.92 12.17 30.34
C HIS A 149 -0.97 11.16 29.17
N MET A 150 -0.85 11.66 27.93
CA MET A 150 -0.87 10.86 26.71
C MET A 150 0.55 10.62 26.17
N LYS A 151 0.75 9.48 25.52
CA LYS A 151 1.95 9.25 24.69
C LYS A 151 1.95 10.26 23.54
N ALA A 152 3.06 10.98 23.37
CA ALA A 152 3.19 11.95 22.28
C ALA A 152 3.19 11.25 20.90
N LEU A 153 2.13 11.47 20.14
CA LEU A 153 1.96 10.96 18.77
C LEU A 153 2.07 12.12 17.79
N MET A 154 3.24 12.27 17.18
CA MET A 154 3.49 13.36 16.23
C MET A 154 2.87 13.04 14.87
N PRO A 155 2.27 14.02 14.17
CA PRO A 155 1.85 13.84 12.78
C PRO A 155 3.01 13.41 11.88
N THR A 156 2.75 12.39 11.06
CA THR A 156 3.75 11.78 10.17
C THR A 156 3.48 12.12 8.72
N ARG A 157 4.48 11.89 7.87
CA ARG A 157 4.36 12.07 6.42
C ARG A 157 3.25 11.16 5.88
N VAL A 158 2.45 11.69 4.95
CA VAL A 158 1.35 10.98 4.28
C VAL A 158 1.79 10.35 2.95
N GLY A 159 2.65 11.03 2.20
CA GLY A 159 3.13 10.60 0.87
C GLY A 159 4.50 9.92 0.87
N GLY A 160 4.95 9.52 -0.32
CA GLY A 160 6.23 8.85 -0.58
C GLY A 160 6.04 7.42 -1.11
N THR A 161 7.15 6.69 -1.24
CA THR A 161 7.15 5.23 -1.50
C THR A 161 6.36 4.52 -0.40
N ARG A 162 5.54 3.52 -0.74
CA ARG A 162 4.63 2.84 0.21
C ARG A 162 3.58 3.77 0.80
N TRP A 163 2.81 4.40 -0.08
CA TRP A 163 1.89 5.48 0.26
C TRP A 163 0.76 5.03 1.21
N LEU A 164 0.20 3.84 1.00
CA LEU A 164 -0.92 3.33 1.81
C LEU A 164 -0.52 3.12 3.29
N PRO A 165 0.61 2.46 3.62
CA PRO A 165 1.11 2.40 5.00
C PRO A 165 1.39 3.77 5.64
N HIS A 166 1.93 4.73 4.88
CA HIS A 166 2.20 6.09 5.39
C HIS A 166 0.90 6.82 5.74
N LEU A 167 -0.10 6.75 4.86
CA LEU A 167 -1.43 7.30 5.11
C LEU A 167 -2.07 6.66 6.35
N PHE A 168 -2.01 5.33 6.47
CA PHE A 168 -2.54 4.61 7.65
C PHE A 168 -1.90 5.09 8.95
N LYS A 169 -0.57 5.18 8.99
CA LYS A 169 0.18 5.62 10.18
C LYS A 169 -0.18 7.05 10.57
N ALA A 170 -0.30 7.93 9.58
CA ALA A 170 -0.65 9.33 9.82
C ALA A 170 -2.08 9.46 10.36
N LEU A 171 -3.03 8.68 9.84
CA LEU A 171 -4.39 8.59 10.36
C LEU A 171 -4.44 8.04 11.78
N ASP A 172 -3.75 6.93 12.02
CA ASP A 172 -3.70 6.28 13.33
C ASP A 172 -3.13 7.21 14.40
N HIS A 173 -2.03 7.91 14.09
CA HIS A 173 -1.44 8.91 14.97
C HIS A 173 -2.41 10.06 15.26
N PHE A 174 -3.13 10.56 14.26
CA PHE A 174 -4.12 11.62 14.46
C PHE A 174 -5.28 11.16 15.33
N LEU A 175 -5.91 10.02 15.01
CA LEU A 175 -7.06 9.51 15.74
C LEU A 175 -6.74 9.18 17.20
N ARG A 176 -5.57 8.59 17.48
CA ARG A 176 -5.13 8.27 18.86
C ARG A 176 -4.58 9.49 19.60
N GLY A 177 -4.04 10.46 18.87
CA GLY A 177 -3.51 11.70 19.41
C GLY A 177 -4.52 12.85 19.43
N TYR A 178 -5.79 12.57 19.14
CA TYR A 178 -6.79 13.57 18.76
C TYR A 178 -6.95 14.67 19.80
N ALA A 179 -7.15 14.31 21.07
CA ALA A 179 -7.32 15.27 22.16
C ALA A 179 -6.14 16.26 22.25
N GLY A 180 -4.90 15.75 22.20
CA GLY A 180 -3.69 16.58 22.25
C GLY A 180 -3.55 17.49 21.03
N VAL A 181 -3.80 16.97 19.83
CA VAL A 181 -3.75 17.76 18.59
C VAL A 181 -4.80 18.86 18.61
N VAL A 182 -6.05 18.54 18.95
CA VAL A 182 -7.15 19.52 18.96
C VAL A 182 -6.94 20.57 20.04
N ARG A 183 -6.45 20.21 21.23
CA ARG A 183 -6.13 21.16 22.30
C ARG A 183 -5.08 22.18 21.83
N HIS A 184 -3.98 21.72 21.24
CA HIS A 184 -2.94 22.63 20.72
C HIS A 184 -3.46 23.50 19.57
N LEU A 185 -4.29 22.96 18.66
CA LEU A 185 -4.90 23.76 17.60
C LEU A 185 -5.86 24.84 18.15
N LYS A 186 -6.61 24.54 19.21
CA LYS A 186 -7.49 25.52 19.89
C LYS A 186 -6.66 26.67 20.46
N GLU A 187 -5.65 26.37 21.26
CA GLU A 187 -4.73 27.38 21.82
C GLU A 187 -4.13 28.26 20.72
N LYS A 188 -3.50 27.64 19.72
CA LYS A 188 -2.91 28.32 18.56
C LYS A 188 -3.91 29.14 17.75
N SER A 189 -5.18 28.75 17.71
CA SER A 189 -6.20 29.51 16.98
C SER A 189 -6.66 30.78 17.71
N GLN A 190 -6.48 30.82 19.03
CA GLN A 190 -6.89 31.89 19.93
C GLN A 190 -5.76 32.86 20.28
N GLU A 191 -4.51 32.45 20.08
CA GLU A 191 -3.33 33.28 20.37
C GLU A 191 -3.28 34.52 19.45
N ALA A 192 -3.65 35.67 20.03
CA ALA A 192 -3.90 36.90 19.29
C ALA A 192 -2.62 37.66 18.88
N THR A 193 -1.53 37.47 19.63
CA THR A 193 -0.40 38.40 19.68
C THR A 193 0.89 37.90 19.00
N ASN A 194 1.06 36.59 18.77
CA ASN A 194 2.36 36.03 18.34
C ASN A 194 2.37 35.28 17.01
N ILE A 195 1.23 35.15 16.32
CA ILE A 195 1.13 34.32 15.11
C ILE A 195 0.69 35.16 13.92
N ASN A 196 1.42 35.01 12.80
CA ASN A 196 1.03 35.53 11.48
C ASN A 196 -0.43 35.17 11.17
N ALA A 197 -1.21 36.16 10.73
CA ALA A 197 -2.63 36.02 10.39
C ALA A 197 -2.93 34.85 9.44
N VAL A 198 -2.04 34.59 8.46
CA VAL A 198 -2.16 33.47 7.51
C VAL A 198 -2.06 32.13 8.22
N LEU A 199 -1.08 31.97 9.12
CA LEU A 199 -0.91 30.74 9.88
C LEU A 199 -2.08 30.54 10.86
N ARG A 200 -2.57 31.61 11.48
CA ARG A 200 -3.75 31.55 12.36
C ARG A 200 -5.01 31.12 11.61
N ALA A 201 -5.26 31.69 10.43
CA ALA A 201 -6.37 31.28 9.57
C ALA A 201 -6.25 29.80 9.17
N LYS A 202 -5.03 29.34 8.84
CA LYS A 202 -4.75 27.93 8.52
C LYS A 202 -5.01 27.00 9.70
N VAL A 203 -4.53 27.33 10.90
CA VAL A 203 -4.78 26.56 12.14
C VAL A 203 -6.29 26.51 12.45
N LYS A 204 -6.99 27.63 12.30
CA LYS A 204 -8.45 27.69 12.49
C LYS A 204 -9.19 26.81 11.48
N GLY A 205 -8.75 26.80 10.22
CA GLY A 205 -9.25 25.88 9.19
C GLY A 205 -9.04 24.42 9.58
N PHE A 206 -7.83 24.07 10.04
CA PHE A 206 -7.54 22.71 10.50
C PHE A 206 -8.39 22.28 11.70
N LEU A 207 -8.55 23.17 12.68
CA LEU A 207 -9.40 22.94 13.84
C LEU A 207 -10.86 22.73 13.42
N ASN A 208 -11.35 23.53 12.47
CA ASN A 208 -12.71 23.42 11.98
C ASN A 208 -12.98 22.07 11.30
N ILE A 209 -12.05 21.58 10.48
CA ILE A 209 -12.15 20.27 9.82
C ILE A 209 -12.00 19.15 10.85
N GLY A 210 -11.01 19.22 11.74
CA GLY A 210 -10.75 18.16 12.73
C GLY A 210 -11.86 18.02 13.78
N LYS A 211 -12.69 19.05 13.99
CA LYS A 211 -13.85 19.02 14.88
C LYS A 211 -15.17 18.70 14.17
N ASP A 212 -15.18 18.55 12.85
CA ASP A 212 -16.38 18.18 12.11
C ASP A 212 -16.71 16.71 12.36
N GLY A 213 -17.90 16.42 12.90
CA GLY A 213 -18.28 15.05 13.28
C GLY A 213 -18.39 14.11 12.08
N GLY A 214 -18.79 14.59 10.92
CA GLY A 214 -19.01 13.77 9.73
C GLY A 214 -17.71 13.41 9.07
N VAL A 215 -16.81 14.39 9.02
CA VAL A 215 -15.41 14.16 8.62
C VAL A 215 -14.77 13.13 9.54
N LEU A 216 -14.92 13.26 10.86
CA LEU A 216 -14.29 12.35 11.81
C LEU A 216 -14.85 10.91 11.72
N ARG A 217 -16.17 10.76 11.61
CA ARG A 217 -16.82 9.45 11.40
C ARG A 217 -16.38 8.81 10.08
N PHE A 218 -16.31 9.61 9.02
CA PHE A 218 -15.78 9.16 7.73
C PHE A 218 -14.31 8.71 7.84
N TRP A 219 -13.49 9.37 8.65
CA TRP A 219 -12.09 8.96 8.86
C TRP A 219 -11.93 7.72 9.73
N CYS A 220 -12.88 7.47 10.64
CA CYS A 220 -12.95 6.20 11.35
C CYS A 220 -13.26 5.05 10.39
N LEU A 221 -14.23 5.23 9.48
CA LEU A 221 -14.47 4.29 8.38
C LEU A 221 -13.22 4.10 7.50
N LEU A 222 -12.54 5.19 7.15
CA LEU A 222 -11.34 5.14 6.32
C LEU A 222 -10.20 4.40 7.04
N HIS A 223 -10.06 4.56 8.36
CA HIS A 223 -9.10 3.79 9.16
C HIS A 223 -9.41 2.30 9.11
N ASP A 224 -10.66 1.91 9.38
CA ASP A 224 -11.10 0.52 9.32
C ASP A 224 -10.90 -0.09 7.91
N THR A 225 -11.09 0.71 6.87
CA THR A 225 -10.87 0.30 5.46
C THR A 225 -9.39 0.11 5.14
N ILE A 226 -8.56 1.12 5.44
CA ILE A 226 -7.10 1.07 5.20
C ILE A 226 -6.46 -0.05 6.03
N TYR A 227 -6.97 -0.34 7.23
CA TYR A 227 -6.51 -1.47 8.04
C TYR A 227 -6.67 -2.80 7.30
N GLN A 228 -7.84 -3.06 6.70
CA GLN A 228 -8.07 -4.26 5.91
C GLN A 228 -7.16 -4.31 4.68
N LEU A 229 -7.00 -3.19 3.97
CA LEU A 229 -6.10 -3.11 2.82
C LEU A 229 -4.63 -3.30 3.22
N SER A 230 -4.23 -2.85 4.40
CA SER A 230 -2.87 -3.04 4.91
C SER A 230 -2.59 -4.51 5.23
N ASN A 231 -3.58 -5.23 5.77
CA ASN A 231 -3.48 -6.67 6.01
C ASN A 231 -3.42 -7.47 4.69
N LEU A 232 -4.24 -7.08 3.70
CA LEU A 232 -4.16 -7.64 2.35
C LEU A 232 -2.79 -7.39 1.72
N SER A 233 -2.29 -6.15 1.76
CA SER A 233 -0.97 -5.78 1.23
C SER A 233 0.15 -6.63 1.82
N LYS A 234 0.15 -6.85 3.15
CA LYS A 234 1.12 -7.74 3.80
C LYS A 234 0.98 -9.20 3.36
N SER A 235 -0.24 -9.67 3.14
CA SER A 235 -0.50 -11.03 2.67
C SER A 235 0.03 -11.22 1.24
N LEU A 236 -0.17 -10.23 0.36
CA LEU A 236 0.34 -10.22 -1.02
C LEU A 236 1.88 -10.15 -1.11
N GLN A 237 2.57 -9.75 -0.04
CA GLN A 237 4.04 -9.63 0.03
C GLN A 237 4.72 -10.86 0.66
N ARG A 238 3.97 -11.88 1.08
CA ARG A 238 4.56 -13.10 1.65
C ARG A 238 5.32 -13.87 0.56
N SER A 239 6.54 -14.29 0.88
CA SER A 239 7.43 -15.01 -0.05
C SER A 239 6.90 -16.37 -0.51
N VAL A 240 6.05 -17.00 0.31
CA VAL A 240 5.48 -18.34 0.05
C VAL A 240 4.04 -18.32 -0.45
N SER A 241 3.44 -17.14 -0.64
CA SER A 241 2.03 -17.09 -1.03
C SER A 241 1.79 -17.58 -2.45
N THR A 242 0.70 -18.33 -2.59
CA THR A 242 0.18 -18.80 -3.88
C THR A 242 -0.78 -17.78 -4.47
N LEU A 243 -1.08 -17.90 -5.76
CA LEU A 243 -2.06 -17.05 -6.41
C LEU A 243 -3.49 -17.31 -5.92
N ALA A 244 -3.79 -18.55 -5.54
CA ALA A 244 -5.06 -18.93 -4.93
C ALA A 244 -5.26 -18.20 -3.58
N GLU A 245 -4.25 -18.20 -2.73
CA GLU A 245 -4.28 -17.48 -1.44
C GLU A 245 -4.44 -15.97 -1.66
N ALA A 246 -3.69 -15.40 -2.62
CA ALA A 246 -3.81 -13.98 -2.96
C ALA A 246 -5.25 -13.61 -3.38
N GLN A 247 -5.88 -14.43 -4.22
CA GLN A 247 -7.26 -14.22 -4.66
C GLN A 247 -8.27 -14.40 -3.51
N SER A 248 -8.08 -15.40 -2.66
CA SER A 248 -8.93 -15.63 -1.48
C SER A 248 -8.86 -14.46 -0.50
N CYS A 249 -7.66 -13.95 -0.24
CA CYS A 249 -7.45 -12.74 0.57
C CYS A 249 -8.13 -11.52 -0.07
N LEU A 250 -7.99 -11.34 -1.39
CA LEU A 250 -8.61 -10.23 -2.12
C LEU A 250 -10.13 -10.23 -1.98
N THR A 251 -10.78 -11.35 -2.29
CA THR A 251 -12.23 -11.52 -2.21
C THR A 251 -12.73 -11.34 -0.77
N SER A 252 -12.04 -11.93 0.20
CA SER A 252 -12.39 -11.78 1.62
C SER A 252 -12.29 -10.33 2.08
N THR A 253 -11.23 -9.61 1.68
CA THR A 253 -11.07 -8.18 2.00
C THR A 253 -12.17 -7.33 1.37
N GLN A 254 -12.52 -7.55 0.10
CA GLN A 254 -13.62 -6.83 -0.55
C GLN A 254 -14.95 -7.08 0.17
N ALA A 255 -15.26 -8.32 0.54
CA ALA A 255 -16.48 -8.66 1.27
C ALA A 255 -16.56 -7.96 2.65
N VAL A 256 -15.44 -7.87 3.38
CA VAL A 256 -15.37 -7.14 4.65
C VAL A 256 -15.61 -5.64 4.44
N ILE A 257 -14.98 -5.04 3.43
CA ILE A 257 -15.14 -3.62 3.12
C ILE A 257 -16.58 -3.31 2.67
N GLU A 258 -17.19 -4.17 1.86
CA GLU A 258 -18.60 -4.01 1.47
C GLU A 258 -19.55 -4.09 2.67
N LYS A 259 -19.24 -4.95 3.65
CA LYS A 259 -20.01 -5.06 4.89
C LYS A 259 -20.04 -3.76 5.70
N TYR A 260 -19.05 -2.87 5.54
CA TYR A 260 -19.06 -1.56 6.19
C TYR A 260 -20.20 -0.64 5.74
N LYS A 261 -20.93 -0.97 4.66
CA LYS A 261 -22.17 -0.26 4.29
C LYS A 261 -23.27 -0.44 5.33
N SER A 262 -23.40 -1.65 5.89
CA SER A 262 -24.48 -2.03 6.81
C SER A 262 -24.00 -2.23 8.25
N LYS A 263 -22.74 -2.58 8.47
CA LYS A 263 -22.16 -2.80 9.80
C LYS A 263 -20.84 -2.03 9.95
N PRO A 264 -20.77 -0.98 10.79
CA PRO A 264 -19.54 -0.23 10.99
C PRO A 264 -18.39 -1.11 11.49
N GLY A 265 -17.16 -0.76 11.10
CA GLY A 265 -15.94 -1.37 11.64
C GLY A 265 -15.63 -0.90 13.07
N PRO A 266 -14.57 -1.43 13.70
CA PRO A 266 -14.23 -1.11 15.09
C PRO A 266 -14.11 0.38 15.40
N LYS A 267 -13.46 1.17 14.53
CA LYS A 267 -13.35 2.62 14.71
C LYS A 267 -14.67 3.30 14.44
N GLY A 268 -15.40 2.90 13.41
CA GLY A 268 -16.74 3.41 13.11
C GLY A 268 -17.72 3.21 14.26
N LEU A 269 -17.70 2.03 14.90
CA LEU A 269 -18.52 1.70 16.08
C LEU A 269 -18.19 2.59 17.28
N ALA A 270 -16.90 2.84 17.53
CA ALA A 270 -16.46 3.67 18.66
C ALA A 270 -16.95 5.13 18.57
N VAL A 271 -17.34 5.56 17.37
CA VAL A 271 -17.89 6.90 17.11
C VAL A 271 -19.34 6.85 16.66
N LEU A 272 -20.04 5.72 16.83
CA LEU A 272 -21.47 5.60 16.54
C LEU A 272 -22.26 6.31 17.65
N ASP A 273 -23.25 7.14 17.27
CA ASP A 273 -24.17 7.80 18.22
C ASP A 273 -23.55 8.65 19.35
N THR A 274 -22.31 9.13 19.18
CA THR A 274 -21.66 10.06 20.11
C THR A 274 -21.41 11.43 19.47
N ASP A 275 -21.65 12.49 20.22
CA ASP A 275 -21.28 13.87 19.83
C ASP A 275 -19.86 14.24 20.28
N THR A 276 -19.14 13.29 20.88
CA THR A 276 -17.78 13.49 21.38
C THR A 276 -16.81 12.45 20.84
N TYR A 277 -15.55 12.85 20.70
CA TYR A 277 -14.44 11.93 20.45
C TYR A 277 -13.25 12.31 21.32
N GLU A 278 -12.71 11.34 22.07
CA GLU A 278 -11.62 11.54 23.02
C GLU A 278 -11.88 12.75 23.96
N GLY A 279 -13.11 12.85 24.47
CA GLY A 279 -13.53 13.93 25.38
C GLY A 279 -13.78 15.31 24.75
N VAL A 280 -13.72 15.42 23.42
CA VAL A 280 -13.95 16.69 22.70
C VAL A 280 -15.29 16.68 21.99
N LEU A 281 -16.11 17.70 22.25
CA LEU A 281 -17.37 17.94 21.53
C LEU A 281 -17.13 18.24 20.04
N LEU A 282 -17.77 17.45 19.19
CA LEU A 282 -17.76 17.54 17.74
C LEU A 282 -18.88 18.47 17.26
N LYS A 283 -18.70 19.01 16.05
CA LYS A 283 -19.76 19.77 15.39
C LYS A 283 -20.81 18.79 14.83
N PRO A 284 -22.10 19.16 14.89
CA PRO A 284 -23.16 18.39 14.26
C PRO A 284 -22.86 18.14 12.79
N THR A 285 -23.36 17.03 12.30
CA THR A 285 -23.06 16.50 10.98
C THR A 285 -24.33 16.38 10.16
N ASP A 286 -24.21 16.63 8.86
CA ASP A 286 -25.19 16.18 7.88
C ASP A 286 -25.00 14.66 7.64
N ALA A 287 -25.89 13.86 8.22
CA ALA A 287 -25.85 12.40 8.14
C ALA A 287 -25.91 11.90 6.69
N ASP A 288 -26.65 12.61 5.82
CA ASP A 288 -26.81 12.24 4.41
C ASP A 288 -25.50 12.43 3.65
N GLN A 289 -24.74 13.48 3.97
CA GLN A 289 -23.42 13.70 3.38
C GLN A 289 -22.43 12.59 3.75
N HIS A 290 -22.44 12.15 5.02
CA HIS A 290 -21.58 11.06 5.48
C HIS A 290 -21.91 9.75 4.76
N ASP A 291 -23.18 9.36 4.71
CA ASP A 291 -23.60 8.09 4.14
C ASP A 291 -23.40 8.03 2.62
N LYS A 292 -23.61 9.15 1.93
CA LYS A 292 -23.24 9.28 0.52
C LYS A 292 -21.73 9.09 0.31
N ALA A 293 -20.89 9.78 1.09
CA ALA A 293 -19.44 9.66 0.98
C ALA A 293 -18.93 8.25 1.32
N LYS A 294 -19.52 7.60 2.33
CA LYS A 294 -19.25 6.19 2.70
C LYS A 294 -19.53 5.25 1.54
N ASN A 295 -20.73 5.33 0.97
CA ASN A 295 -21.14 4.44 -0.12
C ASN A 295 -20.30 4.70 -1.39
N GLU A 296 -20.00 5.96 -1.70
CA GLU A 296 -19.12 6.33 -2.81
C GLU A 296 -17.71 5.75 -2.63
N LEU A 297 -17.11 5.88 -1.44
CA LEU A 297 -15.80 5.31 -1.12
C LEU A 297 -15.78 3.80 -1.34
N ILE A 298 -16.72 3.08 -0.70
CA ILE A 298 -16.75 1.61 -0.74
C ILE A 298 -16.96 1.10 -2.18
N ASN A 299 -17.93 1.68 -2.90
CA ASN A 299 -18.21 1.28 -4.28
C ASN A 299 -17.02 1.56 -5.20
N SER A 300 -16.41 2.75 -5.09
CA SER A 300 -15.27 3.13 -5.90
C SER A 300 -14.07 2.24 -5.62
N LEU A 301 -13.78 1.95 -4.35
CA LEU A 301 -12.67 1.10 -3.95
C LEU A 301 -12.84 -0.34 -4.43
N CYS A 302 -13.99 -0.97 -4.19
CA CYS A 302 -14.23 -2.33 -4.65
C CYS A 302 -14.14 -2.44 -6.18
N ARG A 303 -14.71 -1.47 -6.91
CA ARG A 303 -14.59 -1.39 -8.38
C ARG A 303 -13.14 -1.26 -8.84
N CYS A 304 -12.36 -0.36 -8.23
CA CYS A 304 -10.96 -0.14 -8.58
C CYS A 304 -10.09 -1.38 -8.29
N ILE A 305 -10.33 -2.06 -7.17
CA ILE A 305 -9.67 -3.33 -6.85
C ILE A 305 -10.01 -4.39 -7.91
N THR A 306 -11.30 -4.63 -8.19
CA THR A 306 -11.72 -5.61 -9.21
C THR A 306 -11.12 -5.31 -10.58
N ALA A 307 -11.14 -4.05 -11.01
CA ALA A 307 -10.57 -3.66 -12.30
C ALA A 307 -9.06 -3.92 -12.37
N ARG A 308 -8.31 -3.51 -11.33
CA ARG A 308 -6.86 -3.67 -11.28
C ARG A 308 -6.43 -5.13 -11.23
N PHE A 309 -7.22 -6.03 -10.63
CA PHE A 309 -6.89 -7.45 -10.49
C PHE A 309 -7.59 -8.36 -11.53
N SER A 310 -8.18 -7.79 -12.58
CA SER A 310 -8.92 -8.54 -13.60
C SER A 310 -8.04 -9.51 -14.42
N ASP A 311 -6.79 -9.12 -14.71
CA ASP A 311 -5.74 -9.92 -15.34
C ASP A 311 -5.37 -11.20 -14.58
N VAL A 312 -5.48 -11.19 -13.25
CA VAL A 312 -5.23 -12.37 -12.40
C VAL A 312 -6.34 -13.43 -12.54
N ASN A 313 -7.48 -13.06 -13.14
CA ASN A 313 -8.60 -13.96 -13.39
C ASN A 313 -8.58 -14.60 -14.79
N SER A 314 -7.51 -14.46 -15.57
CA SER A 314 -7.44 -15.01 -16.93
C SER A 314 -6.17 -15.82 -17.21
N GLY A 315 -6.26 -16.70 -18.21
CA GLY A 315 -5.13 -17.44 -18.78
C GLY A 315 -4.33 -18.27 -17.76
N VAL A 316 -3.00 -18.24 -17.89
CA VAL A 316 -2.08 -19.01 -17.04
C VAL A 316 -2.21 -18.62 -15.56
N LEU A 317 -2.47 -17.35 -15.26
CA LEU A 317 -2.65 -16.89 -13.88
C LEU A 317 -3.92 -17.49 -13.26
N GLN A 318 -5.00 -17.66 -14.03
CA GLN A 318 -6.18 -18.37 -13.52
C GLN A 318 -5.88 -19.85 -13.23
N ALA A 319 -5.13 -20.52 -14.11
CA ALA A 319 -4.76 -21.93 -13.93
C ALA A 319 -3.88 -22.16 -12.69
N MET A 320 -3.00 -21.21 -12.35
CA MET A 320 -2.16 -21.23 -11.14
C MET A 320 -2.96 -21.18 -9.82
N ARG A 321 -4.30 -21.05 -9.86
CA ARG A 321 -5.15 -21.21 -8.67
C ARG A 321 -5.29 -22.65 -8.21
N LEU A 322 -5.02 -23.60 -9.09
CA LEU A 322 -5.12 -25.03 -8.79
C LEU A 322 -3.83 -25.58 -8.16
N THR A 323 -2.74 -24.81 -8.16
CA THR A 323 -1.44 -25.25 -7.69
C THR A 323 -1.12 -24.70 -6.31
N SER A 324 -0.71 -25.60 -5.40
CA SER A 324 -0.16 -25.24 -4.09
C SER A 324 1.10 -26.03 -3.84
N PHE A 325 2.21 -25.32 -3.60
CA PHE A 325 3.48 -25.93 -3.21
C PHE A 325 3.40 -26.61 -1.83
N GLN A 326 2.38 -26.32 -1.03
CA GLN A 326 2.12 -27.04 0.23
C GLN A 326 1.62 -28.48 -0.01
N CYS A 327 1.08 -28.76 -1.20
CA CYS A 327 0.61 -30.08 -1.61
C CYS A 327 1.66 -30.84 -2.43
N TRP A 328 2.92 -30.39 -2.44
CA TRP A 328 3.98 -31.10 -3.15
C TRP A 328 4.12 -32.51 -2.57
N GLN A 329 4.06 -33.51 -3.44
CA GLN A 329 4.28 -34.90 -3.02
C GLN A 329 5.69 -34.96 -2.42
N LYS A 330 5.78 -35.31 -1.12
CA LYS A 330 7.05 -35.79 -0.59
C LYS A 330 7.40 -36.99 -1.45
N ALA A 331 8.63 -37.06 -1.95
CA ALA A 331 9.08 -38.17 -2.81
C ALA A 331 8.63 -39.49 -2.17
N ASP A 332 7.53 -40.03 -2.67
CA ASP A 332 7.10 -41.36 -2.31
C ASP A 332 8.04 -42.27 -3.09
N THR A 333 8.55 -43.28 -2.42
CA THR A 333 9.38 -44.37 -2.96
C THR A 333 8.61 -45.26 -3.95
N SER A 334 7.61 -44.70 -4.64
CA SER A 334 6.73 -45.37 -5.57
C SER A 334 7.18 -45.02 -6.99
N SER A 335 7.69 -46.03 -7.68
CA SER A 335 8.22 -46.04 -9.05
C SER A 335 7.23 -45.65 -10.17
N ASP A 336 6.06 -45.11 -9.85
CA ASP A 336 4.89 -45.14 -10.74
C ASP A 336 4.51 -43.81 -11.40
N PHE A 337 5.34 -42.76 -11.31
CA PHE A 337 5.11 -41.54 -12.08
C PHE A 337 6.26 -41.25 -13.06
N GLY A 338 6.14 -41.84 -14.26
CA GLY A 338 6.57 -41.24 -15.54
C GLY A 338 7.93 -40.55 -15.59
N ASP A 339 8.94 -41.08 -14.91
CA ASP A 339 10.24 -40.45 -14.71
C ASP A 339 11.09 -40.30 -16.00
N GLU A 340 10.61 -40.81 -17.14
CA GLU A 340 11.34 -40.76 -18.41
C GLU A 340 10.94 -39.61 -19.36
N GLU A 341 9.83 -38.88 -19.11
CA GLU A 341 9.36 -37.85 -20.07
C GLU A 341 9.18 -36.41 -19.53
N GLU A 342 9.55 -36.08 -18.30
CA GLU A 342 9.46 -34.69 -17.81
C GLU A 342 10.82 -34.02 -17.52
N PRO A 343 11.15 -32.88 -18.17
CA PRO A 343 12.34 -32.08 -17.85
C PRO A 343 12.20 -31.26 -16.55
N LEU A 344 11.20 -31.56 -15.71
CA LEU A 344 10.86 -30.80 -14.50
C LEU A 344 11.83 -30.97 -13.32
N ARG A 345 12.90 -31.76 -13.48
CA ARG A 345 14.00 -31.85 -12.49
C ARG A 345 15.05 -30.74 -12.58
N ARG A 346 14.87 -29.75 -13.46
CA ARG A 346 15.77 -28.57 -13.49
C ARG A 346 15.19 -27.45 -12.62
N PRO A 347 15.99 -26.80 -11.75
CA PRO A 347 15.52 -25.68 -10.97
C PRO A 347 14.98 -24.57 -11.90
N CYS A 348 13.68 -24.32 -11.82
CA CYS A 348 13.03 -23.21 -12.51
C CYS A 348 13.17 -21.95 -11.66
N LEU A 349 13.58 -20.85 -12.29
CA LEU A 349 13.57 -19.52 -11.69
C LEU A 349 12.18 -18.92 -11.97
N LEU A 350 11.42 -18.67 -10.91
CA LEU A 350 10.10 -18.05 -10.92
C LEU A 350 10.18 -16.53 -10.70
#